data_AF-A0A936FUX6-F1
#
_entry.id   AF-A0A936FUX6-F1
#
_cell.length_a   1.000
_cell.length_b   1.000
_cell.length_c   1.000
_cell.angle_alpha   90.00
_cell.angle_beta   90.00
_cell.angle_gamma   90.00
#
_symmetry.space_group_name_H-M   'P 1'
#
loop_
_entity.id
_entity.type
_entity.pdbx_description
1 polymer ?
#
loop_
_entity_poly.entity_id
_entity_poly.type
_entity_poly.pdbx_seq_one_letter_code
_entity_poly.pdbx_strand_id
1 'polypeptide(L)'
;MKSFLITLFLIIFYFSLFSQNDKNIDWQSDLKFLKSELPKRHIDLFSKLPESKFDSLMDNLILKCNTTSNEQIYLNLLQIIAKIGDSHTSINLTTNDLIKFSNKFPIFLDYYKDGYYITVATKENSSILGKKIVKINGIELSTIIDSLSTLFVTDNIACFKNKIPSYLMHYFFLHNFGFAKNEEIKFTVIDKNKKQEEYSINYSNFKVEDLTFLPVKSSFVQKNIKLIFSDTLFESDSIYYIQYNKCSSRELEEKLGNSKKAKLYPSFDSFKARILKTINEKQFTKLVFDVRFNGGGSSIQGSELIEEMKQLLKNKPNIKPIIVIGRKTFLPQFLM
;
A
#
# COMPACT_ATOMS: atom_id res chain seq x y z
N MET A 1 32.88 -44.55 42.66
CA MET A 1 32.13 -45.08 41.50
C MET A 1 30.66 -45.16 41.90
N LYS A 2 29.88 -44.08 41.74
CA LYS A 2 28.85 -43.90 40.70
C LYS A 2 27.99 -45.15 40.45
N SER A 3 26.88 -45.27 41.15
CA SER A 3 25.56 -45.65 40.62
C SER A 3 24.54 -45.66 41.78
N PHE A 4 23.26 -45.52 41.45
CA PHE A 4 22.08 -45.50 42.34
C PHE A 4 21.72 -44.18 43.04
N LEU A 5 21.05 -43.31 42.27
CA LEU A 5 19.87 -42.55 42.74
C LEU A 5 19.18 -41.95 41.50
N ILE A 6 18.48 -42.80 40.75
CA ILE A 6 17.52 -42.38 39.71
C ILE A 6 16.13 -42.78 40.22
N THR A 7 15.63 -42.01 41.16
CA THR A 7 14.21 -41.99 41.51
C THR A 7 14.01 -40.77 42.39
N LEU A 8 13.66 -39.62 41.78
CA LEU A 8 12.73 -38.60 42.31
C LEU A 8 12.89 -37.29 41.52
N PHE A 9 12.52 -37.24 40.24
CA PHE A 9 12.26 -35.97 39.55
C PHE A 9 11.26 -36.16 38.40
N LEU A 10 10.09 -36.71 38.74
CA LEU A 10 8.91 -36.79 37.86
C LEU A 10 7.72 -36.11 38.54
N ILE A 11 7.93 -34.88 38.99
CA ILE A 11 6.86 -33.90 39.21
C ILE A 11 7.20 -32.71 38.31
N ILE A 12 7.18 -32.99 37.00
CA ILE A 12 7.21 -31.94 35.97
C ILE A 12 5.76 -31.46 35.86
N PHE A 13 5.52 -30.29 36.46
CA PHE A 13 4.66 -29.24 35.92
C PHE A 13 3.38 -29.72 35.19
N TYR A 14 2.38 -30.13 35.97
CA TYR A 14 0.96 -30.02 35.58
C TYR A 14 0.41 -28.65 35.98
N PHE A 15 1.16 -27.57 35.71
CA PHE A 15 0.54 -26.26 35.57
C PHE A 15 0.09 -26.13 34.13
N SER A 16 -1.16 -26.50 33.94
CA SER A 16 -2.08 -26.02 32.92
C SER A 16 -1.50 -24.88 32.09
N LEU A 17 -0.92 -25.23 30.95
CA LEU A 17 -0.91 -24.37 29.78
C LEU A 17 -2.37 -24.18 29.37
N PHE A 18 -3.12 -23.37 30.11
CA PHE A 18 -4.11 -22.53 29.46
C PHE A 18 -3.29 -21.56 28.62
N SER A 19 -2.94 -22.03 27.42
CA SER A 19 -2.70 -21.17 26.28
C SER A 19 -3.71 -20.04 26.35
N GLN A 20 -3.23 -18.80 26.25
CA GLN A 20 -4.10 -17.61 26.22
C GLN A 20 -5.29 -17.94 25.33
N ASN A 21 -6.49 -18.02 25.91
CA ASN A 21 -7.70 -18.07 25.10
C ASN A 21 -7.61 -16.84 24.20
N ASP A 22 -7.66 -17.06 22.88
CA ASP A 22 -7.92 -15.97 21.94
C ASP A 22 -9.07 -15.16 22.53
N LYS A 23 -8.81 -13.90 22.88
CA LYS A 23 -9.86 -13.02 23.39
C LYS A 23 -10.97 -13.04 22.35
N ASN A 24 -12.11 -13.60 22.72
CA ASN A 24 -13.27 -13.63 21.84
C ASN A 24 -13.62 -12.17 21.50
N ILE A 25 -13.61 -11.84 20.21
CA ILE A 25 -13.83 -10.46 19.76
C ILE A 25 -15.32 -10.16 19.94
N ASP A 26 -15.65 -9.15 20.75
CA ASP A 26 -17.01 -8.67 20.89
C ASP A 26 -17.36 -7.70 19.76
N TRP A 27 -17.60 -8.28 18.58
CA TRP A 27 -17.95 -7.51 17.39
C TRP A 27 -19.21 -6.68 17.58
N GLN A 28 -20.16 -7.14 18.40
CA GLN A 28 -21.39 -6.40 18.59
C GLN A 28 -21.13 -5.08 19.31
N SER A 29 -20.30 -5.09 20.35
CA SER A 29 -19.86 -3.89 21.05
C SER A 29 -19.01 -2.99 20.16
N ASP A 30 -18.00 -3.55 19.49
CA ASP A 30 -17.06 -2.79 18.64
C ASP A 30 -17.77 -2.09 17.47
N LEU A 31 -18.69 -2.79 16.80
CA LEU A 31 -19.46 -2.23 15.67
C LEU A 31 -20.45 -1.15 16.13
N LYS A 32 -21.11 -1.33 17.30
CA LYS A 32 -21.98 -0.31 17.89
C LYS A 32 -21.20 0.93 18.28
N PHE A 33 -20.02 0.75 18.88
CA PHE A 33 -19.12 1.84 19.23
C PHE A 33 -18.73 2.62 17.97
N LEU A 34 -18.25 1.93 16.93
CA LEU A 34 -17.87 2.55 15.66
C LEU A 34 -19.04 3.30 15.01
N LYS A 35 -20.23 2.68 14.94
CA LYS A 35 -21.45 3.32 14.41
C LYS A 35 -21.73 4.64 15.14
N SER A 36 -21.55 4.68 16.47
CA SER A 36 -21.86 5.86 17.28
C SER A 36 -20.77 6.93 17.27
N GLU A 37 -19.49 6.55 17.21
CA GLU A 37 -18.38 7.48 17.40
C GLU A 37 -17.84 8.04 16.09
N LEU A 38 -17.92 7.28 14.99
CA LEU A 38 -17.40 7.74 13.70
C LEU A 38 -18.12 9.02 13.21
N PRO A 39 -19.47 9.14 13.24
CA PRO A 39 -20.15 10.37 12.83
C PRO A 39 -19.82 11.58 13.71
N LYS A 40 -19.56 11.36 15.01
CA LYS A 40 -19.25 12.45 15.96
C LYS A 40 -17.86 13.04 15.77
N ARG A 41 -16.92 12.25 15.24
CA ARG A 41 -15.49 12.60 15.17
C ARG A 41 -15.03 12.94 13.76
N HIS A 42 -15.71 12.41 12.76
CA HIS A 42 -15.39 12.65 11.37
C HIS A 42 -15.87 14.04 10.94
N ILE A 43 -15.06 14.77 10.18
CA ILE A 43 -15.34 16.17 9.79
C ILE A 43 -16.61 16.31 8.94
N ASP A 44 -16.83 15.41 8.00
CA ASP A 44 -17.98 15.41 7.09
C ASP A 44 -18.30 13.99 6.57
N LEU A 45 -18.79 13.13 7.46
CA LEU A 45 -18.93 11.68 7.18
C LEU A 45 -19.96 11.42 6.07
N PHE A 46 -20.99 12.25 6.02
CA PHE A 46 -22.17 12.01 5.21
C PHE A 46 -22.17 12.79 3.89
N SER A 47 -21.03 13.38 3.52
CA SER A 47 -20.84 14.12 2.26
C SER A 47 -21.20 13.31 1.01
N LYS A 48 -20.86 12.01 0.98
CA LYS A 48 -21.13 11.10 -0.16
C LYS A 48 -22.08 9.95 0.18
N LEU A 49 -22.22 9.58 1.45
CA LEU A 49 -23.08 8.50 1.92
C LEU A 49 -24.15 9.06 2.88
N PRO A 50 -25.45 8.99 2.55
CA PRO A 50 -26.49 9.46 3.46
C PRO A 50 -26.46 8.72 4.81
N GLU A 51 -26.71 9.45 5.90
CA GLU A 51 -26.72 8.90 7.27
C GLU A 51 -27.63 7.68 7.40
N SER A 52 -28.86 7.76 6.90
CA SER A 52 -29.81 6.64 6.91
C SER A 52 -29.28 5.39 6.19
N LYS A 53 -28.47 5.57 5.14
CA LYS A 53 -27.84 4.46 4.43
C LYS A 53 -26.67 3.88 5.20
N PHE A 54 -25.82 4.73 5.80
CA PHE A 54 -24.76 4.30 6.70
C PHE A 54 -25.32 3.49 7.87
N ASP A 55 -26.36 4.00 8.53
CA ASP A 55 -27.01 3.35 9.66
C ASP A 55 -27.58 1.99 9.26
N SER A 56 -28.31 1.93 8.15
CA SER A 56 -28.86 0.66 7.63
C SER A 56 -27.77 -0.38 7.35
N LEU A 57 -26.62 0.04 6.80
CA LEU A 57 -25.50 -0.86 6.53
C LEU A 57 -24.86 -1.37 7.84
N MET A 58 -24.63 -0.47 8.80
CA MET A 58 -24.06 -0.83 10.10
C MET A 58 -25.01 -1.74 10.91
N ASP A 59 -26.31 -1.44 10.93
CA ASP A 59 -27.30 -2.26 11.63
C ASP A 59 -27.40 -3.67 11.03
N ASN A 60 -27.35 -3.79 9.71
CA ASN A 60 -27.33 -5.09 9.05
C ASN A 60 -26.09 -5.91 9.46
N LEU A 61 -24.92 -5.27 9.54
CA LEU A 61 -23.69 -5.93 9.97
C LEU A 61 -23.75 -6.33 11.45
N ILE A 62 -24.23 -5.45 12.32
CA ILE A 62 -24.43 -5.71 13.77
C ILE A 62 -25.40 -6.86 14.01
N LEU A 63 -26.48 -6.98 13.23
CA LEU A 63 -27.45 -8.07 13.37
C LEU A 63 -26.86 -9.44 13.02
N LYS A 64 -25.88 -9.49 12.11
CA LYS A 64 -25.29 -10.73 11.60
C LYS A 64 -23.94 -11.08 12.23
N CYS A 65 -23.34 -10.17 12.99
CA CYS A 65 -21.95 -10.33 13.45
C CYS A 65 -21.74 -11.60 14.30
N ASN A 66 -22.75 -12.06 15.05
CA ASN A 66 -22.62 -13.25 15.90
C ASN A 66 -22.60 -14.57 15.12
N THR A 67 -23.02 -14.58 13.85
CA THR A 67 -23.03 -15.76 12.97
C THR A 67 -22.10 -15.62 11.77
N THR A 68 -21.39 -14.49 11.68
CA THR A 68 -20.48 -14.16 10.59
C THR A 68 -19.04 -14.39 11.04
N SER A 69 -18.17 -14.92 10.18
CA SER A 69 -16.76 -15.07 10.51
C SER A 69 -16.08 -13.71 10.70
N ASN A 70 -15.00 -13.68 11.49
CA ASN A 70 -14.21 -12.47 11.71
C ASN A 70 -13.72 -11.84 10.39
N GLU A 71 -13.33 -12.69 9.44
CA GLU A 71 -12.83 -12.31 8.11
C GLU A 71 -13.92 -11.61 7.29
N GLN A 72 -15.15 -12.16 7.32
CA GLN A 72 -16.27 -11.58 6.60
C GLN A 72 -16.77 -10.30 7.26
N ILE A 73 -16.74 -10.19 8.60
CA ILE A 73 -17.04 -8.94 9.31
C ILE A 73 -16.03 -7.85 8.90
N TYR A 74 -14.74 -8.18 8.89
CA TYR A 74 -13.68 -7.26 8.47
C TYR A 74 -13.90 -6.76 7.02
N LEU A 75 -14.21 -7.66 6.09
CA LEU A 75 -14.48 -7.29 4.69
C LEU A 75 -15.74 -6.46 4.52
N ASN A 76 -16.82 -6.82 5.20
CA ASN A 76 -18.05 -6.03 5.19
C ASN A 76 -17.78 -4.63 5.73
N LEU A 77 -16.99 -4.52 6.81
CA LEU A 77 -16.63 -3.24 7.38
C LEU A 77 -15.77 -2.41 6.41
N LEU A 78 -14.78 -3.02 5.74
CA LEU A 78 -14.02 -2.36 4.68
C LEU A 78 -14.94 -1.81 3.57
N GLN A 79 -15.95 -2.58 3.16
CA GLN A 79 -16.90 -2.14 2.14
C GLN A 79 -17.78 -0.97 2.62
N ILE A 80 -18.24 -0.99 3.87
CA ILE A 80 -19.01 0.12 4.46
C ILE A 80 -18.13 1.37 4.52
N ILE A 81 -16.89 1.25 5.01
CA ILE A 81 -15.95 2.36 5.08
C ILE A 81 -15.61 2.90 3.69
N ALA A 82 -15.38 2.03 2.69
CA ALA A 82 -15.16 2.46 1.31
C ALA A 82 -16.37 3.20 0.72
N LYS A 83 -17.61 2.85 1.11
CA LYS A 83 -18.83 3.54 0.67
C LYS A 83 -18.99 4.96 1.24
N ILE A 84 -18.33 5.29 2.36
CA ILE A 84 -18.24 6.68 2.85
C ILE A 84 -17.59 7.56 1.77
N GLY A 85 -16.66 6.99 0.99
CA GLY A 85 -16.05 7.68 -0.14
C GLY A 85 -14.99 8.71 0.24
N ASP A 86 -14.48 8.68 1.47
CA ASP A 86 -13.33 9.48 1.89
C ASP A 86 -12.07 8.60 1.95
N SER A 87 -11.07 8.89 1.11
CA SER A 87 -9.83 8.12 1.04
C SER A 87 -8.90 8.30 2.25
N HIS A 88 -9.20 9.26 3.13
CA HIS A 88 -8.52 9.42 4.43
C HIS A 88 -9.18 8.62 5.56
N THR A 89 -10.39 8.11 5.34
CA THR A 89 -11.09 7.24 6.29
C THR A 89 -10.87 5.78 5.92
N SER A 90 -10.05 5.08 6.70
CA SER A 90 -9.66 3.69 6.42
C SER A 90 -9.51 2.85 7.68
N ILE A 91 -9.58 1.53 7.50
CA ILE A 91 -9.35 0.56 8.57
C ILE A 91 -7.88 0.16 8.54
N ASN A 92 -7.17 0.41 9.63
CA ASN A 92 -5.80 -0.07 9.79
C ASN A 92 -5.80 -1.57 10.08
N LEU A 93 -4.92 -2.29 9.39
CA LEU A 93 -4.66 -3.70 9.64
C LEU A 93 -3.87 -3.85 10.94
N THR A 94 -4.38 -4.66 11.87
CA THR A 94 -3.65 -5.07 13.06
C THR A 94 -2.57 -6.10 12.69
N THR A 95 -1.61 -6.35 13.59
CA THR A 95 -0.60 -7.42 13.42
C THR A 95 -1.21 -8.80 13.20
N ASN A 96 -2.34 -9.10 13.83
CA ASN A 96 -3.06 -10.36 13.61
C ASN A 96 -3.71 -10.41 12.21
N ASP A 97 -4.21 -9.26 11.73
CA ASP A 97 -4.71 -9.18 10.36
C ASP A 97 -3.57 -9.44 9.36
N LEU A 98 -2.39 -8.84 9.58
CA LEU A 98 -1.21 -9.05 8.73
C LEU A 98 -0.81 -10.53 8.62
N ILE A 99 -1.01 -11.32 9.68
CA ILE A 99 -0.80 -12.78 9.67
C ILE A 99 -1.85 -13.47 8.80
N LYS A 100 -3.13 -13.07 8.87
CA LYS A 100 -4.18 -13.59 7.96
C LYS A 100 -3.93 -13.23 6.49
N PHE A 101 -3.30 -12.08 6.25
CA PHE A 101 -2.81 -11.64 4.94
C PHE A 101 -1.46 -12.26 4.53
N SER A 102 -0.90 -13.21 5.30
CA SER A 102 0.41 -13.78 4.99
C SER A 102 0.39 -14.75 3.80
N ASN A 103 -0.73 -15.45 3.58
CA ASN A 103 -0.88 -16.39 2.46
C ASN A 103 -0.96 -15.62 1.15
N LYS A 104 0.17 -15.59 0.44
CA LYS A 104 0.35 -14.88 -0.81
C LYS A 104 0.72 -15.83 -1.93
N PHE A 105 0.14 -15.61 -3.09
CA PHE A 105 0.66 -16.18 -4.31
C PHE A 105 2.03 -15.57 -4.59
N PRO A 106 3.03 -16.39 -4.95
CA PRO A 106 4.42 -15.97 -5.18
C PRO A 106 4.59 -15.17 -6.48
N ILE A 107 3.70 -14.21 -6.74
CA ILE A 107 3.70 -13.31 -7.89
C ILE A 107 3.41 -11.88 -7.43
N PHE A 108 3.98 -10.89 -8.11
CA PHE A 108 3.63 -9.49 -7.97
C PHE A 108 3.28 -8.92 -9.33
N LEU A 109 2.31 -8.02 -9.34
CA LEU A 109 1.78 -7.44 -10.55
C LEU A 109 2.05 -5.95 -10.61
N ASP A 110 2.16 -5.44 -11.83
CA ASP A 110 2.07 -4.02 -12.12
C ASP A 110 1.00 -3.78 -13.19
N TYR A 111 0.33 -2.63 -13.09
CA TYR A 111 -0.59 -2.16 -14.11
C TYR A 111 0.16 -1.42 -15.22
N TYR A 112 -0.18 -1.73 -16.46
CA TYR A 112 0.23 -1.07 -17.70
C TYR A 112 -0.99 -0.65 -18.53
N LYS A 113 -0.77 0.01 -19.66
CA LYS A 113 -1.82 0.65 -20.48
C LYS A 113 -3.02 -0.26 -20.82
N ASP A 114 -2.78 -1.56 -20.90
CA ASP A 114 -3.73 -2.57 -21.36
C ASP A 114 -4.00 -3.67 -20.33
N GLY A 115 -3.53 -3.54 -19.08
CA GLY A 115 -3.92 -4.45 -18.00
C GLY A 115 -2.83 -4.74 -16.98
N TYR A 116 -2.99 -5.84 -16.26
CA TYR A 116 -2.13 -6.25 -15.16
C TYR A 116 -1.14 -7.32 -15.62
N TYR A 117 0.14 -7.04 -15.45
CA TYR A 117 1.24 -7.90 -15.86
C TYR A 117 2.00 -8.39 -14.64
N ILE A 118 2.46 -9.64 -14.70
CA ILE A 118 3.28 -10.21 -13.64
C ILE A 118 4.72 -9.73 -13.82
N THR A 119 5.22 -8.94 -12.88
CA THR A 119 6.55 -8.31 -12.93
C THR A 119 7.54 -8.93 -11.96
N VAL A 120 7.05 -9.71 -10.99
CA VAL A 120 7.89 -10.49 -10.07
C VAL A 120 7.22 -11.84 -9.86
N ALA A 121 8.02 -12.89 -9.74
CA ALA A 121 7.57 -14.23 -9.37
C ALA A 121 8.68 -14.94 -8.59
N THR A 122 8.39 -16.01 -7.84
CA THR A 122 9.49 -16.85 -7.33
C THR A 122 10.24 -17.53 -8.48
N LYS A 123 11.48 -17.98 -8.23
CA LYS A 123 12.31 -18.70 -9.22
C LYS A 123 11.56 -19.85 -9.89
N GLU A 124 10.84 -20.65 -9.11
CA GLU A 124 9.99 -21.76 -9.58
C GLU A 124 8.90 -21.30 -10.56
N ASN A 125 8.30 -20.14 -10.31
CA ASN A 125 7.22 -19.57 -11.13
C ASN A 125 7.73 -18.59 -12.19
N SER A 126 9.04 -18.51 -12.46
CA SER A 126 9.64 -17.49 -13.32
C SER A 126 9.13 -17.51 -14.77
N SER A 127 8.61 -18.64 -15.26
CA SER A 127 8.02 -18.79 -16.60
C SER A 127 6.78 -17.93 -16.84
N ILE A 128 6.12 -17.44 -15.78
CA ILE A 128 4.94 -16.57 -15.88
C ILE A 128 5.29 -15.08 -16.03
N LEU A 129 6.56 -14.70 -15.82
CA LEU A 129 7.02 -13.31 -15.85
C LEU A 129 6.73 -12.64 -17.20
N GLY A 130 6.27 -11.40 -17.14
CA GLY A 130 6.00 -10.57 -18.32
C GLY A 130 4.69 -10.89 -19.03
N LYS A 131 3.90 -11.83 -18.50
CA LYS A 131 2.58 -12.19 -19.04
C LYS A 131 1.47 -11.38 -18.38
N LYS A 132 0.43 -11.07 -19.15
CA LYS A 132 -0.76 -10.34 -18.70
C LYS A 132 -1.76 -11.32 -18.10
N ILE A 133 -2.25 -11.08 -16.89
CA ILE A 133 -3.34 -11.88 -16.33
C ILE A 133 -4.66 -11.47 -16.97
N VAL A 134 -5.46 -12.46 -17.36
CA VAL A 134 -6.82 -12.24 -17.89
C VAL A 134 -7.90 -12.99 -17.14
N LYS A 135 -7.58 -14.12 -16.47
CA LYS A 135 -8.52 -14.84 -15.62
C LYS A 135 -7.83 -15.44 -14.40
N ILE A 136 -8.61 -15.68 -13.35
CA ILE A 136 -8.22 -16.50 -12.19
C ILE A 136 -9.31 -17.55 -11.99
N ASN A 137 -8.93 -18.83 -11.95
CA ASN A 137 -9.86 -19.97 -11.84
C ASN A 137 -11.00 -19.92 -12.86
N GLY A 138 -10.69 -19.50 -14.10
CA GLY A 138 -11.65 -19.37 -15.20
C GLY A 138 -12.54 -18.12 -15.14
N ILE A 139 -12.47 -17.32 -14.07
CA ILE A 139 -13.26 -16.10 -13.90
C ILE A 139 -12.51 -14.91 -14.50
N GLU A 140 -13.21 -14.12 -15.32
CA GLU A 140 -12.64 -12.92 -15.95
C GLU A 140 -12.08 -11.94 -14.94
N LEU A 141 -10.88 -11.43 -15.20
CA LEU A 141 -10.21 -10.51 -14.29
C LEU A 141 -11.01 -9.22 -14.06
N SER A 142 -11.81 -8.79 -15.05
CA SER A 142 -12.71 -7.63 -14.88
C SER A 142 -13.73 -7.82 -13.76
N THR A 143 -14.33 -9.01 -13.64
CA THR A 143 -15.30 -9.34 -12.58
C THR A 143 -14.62 -9.38 -11.21
N ILE A 144 -13.40 -9.91 -11.17
CA ILE A 144 -12.59 -9.95 -9.95
C ILE A 144 -12.23 -8.54 -9.51
N ILE A 145 -11.79 -7.69 -10.44
CA ILE A 145 -11.45 -6.29 -10.17
C ILE A 145 -12.67 -5.52 -9.67
N ASP A 146 -13.82 -5.68 -10.31
CA ASP A 146 -15.07 -5.04 -9.89
C ASP A 146 -15.40 -5.40 -8.44
N SER A 147 -15.34 -6.69 -8.12
CA SER A 147 -15.60 -7.19 -6.76
C SER A 147 -14.60 -6.65 -5.73
N LEU A 148 -13.30 -6.72 -6.03
CA LEU A 148 -12.24 -6.23 -5.15
C LEU A 148 -12.24 -4.70 -5.00
N SER A 149 -12.77 -3.98 -5.99
CA SER A 149 -12.87 -2.51 -5.95
C SER A 149 -13.82 -2.01 -4.87
N THR A 150 -14.75 -2.87 -4.40
CA THR A 150 -15.65 -2.57 -3.29
C THR A 150 -14.93 -2.34 -1.95
N LEU A 151 -13.66 -2.72 -1.83
CA LEU A 151 -12.87 -2.66 -0.59
C LEU A 151 -12.13 -1.34 -0.37
N PHE A 152 -12.15 -0.41 -1.33
CA PHE A 152 -11.44 0.87 -1.21
C PHE A 152 -12.16 1.99 -1.95
N VAL A 153 -11.88 3.22 -1.52
CA VAL A 153 -12.40 4.42 -2.18
C VAL A 153 -11.75 4.61 -3.56
N THR A 154 -12.58 4.77 -4.58
CA THR A 154 -12.18 4.90 -5.99
C THR A 154 -12.16 6.36 -6.44
N ASP A 155 -11.31 7.19 -5.85
CA ASP A 155 -11.21 8.61 -6.22
C ASP A 155 -10.82 8.81 -7.70
N ASN A 156 -9.93 7.97 -8.22
CA ASN A 156 -9.52 8.00 -9.63
C ASN A 156 -8.84 6.67 -10.04
N ILE A 157 -8.44 6.58 -11.31
CA ILE A 157 -7.83 5.38 -11.89
C ILE A 157 -6.54 4.93 -11.15
N ALA A 158 -5.80 5.83 -10.50
CA ALA A 158 -4.59 5.48 -9.76
C ALA A 158 -4.85 4.52 -8.60
N CYS A 159 -6.04 4.59 -7.97
CA CYS A 159 -6.44 3.67 -6.91
C CYS A 159 -6.42 2.22 -7.40
N PHE A 160 -7.01 1.95 -8.57
CA PHE A 160 -7.00 0.63 -9.20
C PHE A 160 -5.58 0.16 -9.55
N LYS A 161 -4.74 1.08 -10.04
CA LYS A 161 -3.35 0.76 -10.40
C LYS A 161 -2.50 0.41 -9.19
N ASN A 162 -2.87 0.85 -7.98
CA ASN A 162 -2.10 0.68 -6.75
C ASN A 162 -2.64 -0.45 -5.86
N LYS A 163 -3.97 -0.53 -5.67
CA LYS A 163 -4.61 -1.47 -4.72
C LYS A 163 -4.82 -2.87 -5.30
N ILE A 164 -5.34 -2.96 -6.53
CA ILE A 164 -5.67 -4.24 -7.16
C ILE A 164 -4.46 -5.19 -7.28
N PRO A 165 -3.25 -4.75 -7.70
CA PRO A 165 -2.09 -5.65 -7.73
C PRO A 165 -1.80 -6.30 -6.38
N SER A 166 -1.95 -5.54 -5.30
CA SER A 166 -1.81 -6.05 -3.94
C SER A 166 -2.91 -7.05 -3.61
N TYR A 167 -4.17 -6.80 -3.95
CA TYR A 167 -5.25 -7.74 -3.61
C TYR A 167 -5.18 -9.05 -4.41
N LEU A 168 -4.82 -8.99 -5.69
CA LEU A 168 -4.72 -10.18 -6.56
C LEU A 168 -3.65 -11.17 -6.09
N MET A 169 -2.63 -10.73 -5.35
CA MET A 169 -1.59 -11.63 -4.83
C MET A 169 -1.94 -12.26 -3.47
N HIS A 170 -3.03 -11.86 -2.79
CA HIS A 170 -3.37 -12.41 -1.46
C HIS A 170 -4.52 -13.40 -1.56
N TYR A 171 -4.31 -14.61 -1.02
CA TYR A 171 -5.34 -15.65 -0.95
C TYR A 171 -6.59 -15.18 -0.23
N PHE A 172 -6.43 -14.45 0.88
CA PHE A 172 -7.54 -13.94 1.69
C PHE A 172 -8.61 -13.24 0.86
N PHE A 173 -8.25 -12.27 0.01
CA PHE A 173 -9.23 -11.51 -0.77
C PHE A 173 -9.87 -12.38 -1.84
N LEU A 174 -9.07 -13.17 -2.56
CA LEU A 174 -9.61 -14.05 -3.59
C LEU A 174 -10.54 -15.11 -3.00
N HIS A 175 -10.21 -15.66 -1.83
CA HIS A 175 -11.01 -16.68 -1.16
C HIS A 175 -12.36 -16.15 -0.69
N ASN A 176 -12.37 -15.04 0.04
CA ASN A 176 -13.60 -14.50 0.61
C ASN A 176 -14.57 -13.94 -0.45
N PHE A 177 -14.06 -13.58 -1.64
CA PHE A 177 -14.91 -13.23 -2.79
C PHE A 177 -15.27 -14.44 -3.68
N GLY A 178 -14.87 -15.66 -3.29
CA GLY A 178 -15.21 -16.91 -3.99
C GLY A 178 -14.37 -17.20 -5.24
N PHE A 179 -13.28 -16.45 -5.46
CA PHE A 179 -12.35 -16.63 -6.58
C PHE A 179 -11.27 -17.68 -6.30
N ALA A 180 -11.08 -18.08 -5.04
CA ALA A 180 -10.17 -19.15 -4.63
C ALA A 180 -10.83 -20.07 -3.60
N LYS A 181 -10.74 -21.38 -3.80
CA LYS A 181 -11.32 -22.38 -2.87
C LYS A 181 -10.25 -23.21 -2.14
N ASN A 182 -9.12 -23.39 -2.80
CA ASN A 182 -8.00 -24.21 -2.35
C ASN A 182 -6.73 -23.36 -2.35
N GLU A 183 -5.64 -23.91 -1.83
CA GLU A 183 -4.33 -23.25 -1.82
C GLU A 183 -3.81 -22.97 -3.23
N GLU A 184 -4.17 -23.83 -4.19
CA GLU A 184 -3.85 -23.66 -5.60
C GLU A 184 -4.89 -22.77 -6.30
N ILE A 185 -4.40 -21.84 -7.11
CA ILE A 185 -5.22 -21.11 -8.09
C ILE A 185 -4.61 -21.21 -9.48
N LYS A 186 -5.48 -21.18 -10.47
CA LYS A 186 -5.12 -21.20 -11.88
C LYS A 186 -5.17 -19.80 -12.46
N PHE A 187 -4.02 -19.27 -12.87
CA PHE A 187 -3.92 -18.03 -13.62
C PHE A 187 -3.98 -18.31 -15.12
N THR A 188 -4.95 -17.70 -15.81
CA THR A 188 -4.92 -17.63 -17.28
C THR A 188 -4.23 -16.34 -17.68
N VAL A 189 -3.18 -16.47 -18.49
CA VAL A 189 -2.32 -15.37 -18.89
C VAL A 189 -2.14 -15.28 -20.40
N ILE A 190 -1.83 -14.09 -20.90
CA ILE A 190 -1.52 -13.83 -22.30
C ILE A 190 -0.07 -13.37 -22.41
N ASP A 191 0.70 -14.03 -23.29
CA ASP A 191 2.09 -13.66 -23.58
C ASP A 191 2.21 -12.53 -24.63
N LYS A 192 3.44 -12.13 -24.95
CA LYS A 192 3.74 -11.10 -25.96
C LYS A 192 3.26 -11.45 -27.38
N ASN A 193 3.07 -12.73 -27.68
CA ASN A 193 2.61 -13.25 -28.97
C ASN A 193 1.09 -13.45 -28.99
N LYS A 194 0.37 -12.95 -27.98
CA LYS A 194 -1.08 -13.14 -27.76
C LYS A 194 -1.48 -14.61 -27.53
N LYS A 195 -0.53 -15.49 -27.20
CA LYS A 195 -0.82 -16.86 -26.84
C LYS A 195 -1.35 -16.91 -25.40
N GLN A 196 -2.46 -17.60 -25.23
CA GLN A 196 -3.04 -17.86 -23.92
C GLN A 196 -2.41 -19.11 -23.28
N GLU A 197 -2.06 -19.01 -22.00
CA GLU A 197 -1.49 -20.10 -21.21
C GLU A 197 -2.12 -20.13 -19.82
N GLU A 198 -2.10 -21.30 -19.18
CA GLU A 198 -2.59 -21.47 -17.81
C GLU A 198 -1.47 -21.93 -16.89
N TYR A 199 -1.42 -21.34 -15.69
CA TYR A 199 -0.45 -21.64 -14.65
C TYR A 199 -1.18 -21.93 -13.34
N SER A 200 -1.01 -23.14 -12.82
CA SER A 200 -1.43 -23.48 -11.46
C SER A 200 -0.34 -23.04 -10.48
N ILE A 201 -0.72 -22.22 -9.49
CA ILE A 201 0.19 -21.65 -8.50
C ILE A 201 -0.44 -21.79 -7.12
N ASN A 202 0.31 -22.37 -6.19
CA ASN A 202 -0.05 -22.39 -4.77
C ASN A 202 0.40 -21.09 -4.09
N TYR A 203 -0.37 -20.61 -3.11
CA TYR A 203 0.21 -19.65 -2.18
C TYR A 203 1.36 -20.29 -1.40
N SER A 204 2.37 -19.52 -1.04
CA SER A 204 3.51 -20.04 -0.31
C SER A 204 4.20 -18.97 0.51
N ASN A 205 4.96 -19.41 1.51
CA ASN A 205 5.91 -18.55 2.18
C ASN A 205 7.18 -18.46 1.33
N PHE A 206 7.59 -17.24 0.99
CA PHE A 206 8.80 -16.98 0.22
C PHE A 206 9.58 -15.82 0.84
N LYS A 207 10.90 -15.84 0.67
CA LYS A 207 11.77 -14.73 1.06
C LYS A 207 12.09 -13.85 -0.13
N VAL A 208 12.66 -12.68 0.12
CA VAL A 208 13.01 -11.72 -0.94
C VAL A 208 14.05 -12.32 -1.91
N GLU A 209 14.93 -13.18 -1.42
CA GLU A 209 15.98 -13.86 -2.19
C GLU A 209 15.43 -14.93 -3.17
N ASP A 210 14.18 -15.35 -2.97
CA ASP A 210 13.49 -16.31 -3.83
C ASP A 210 12.85 -15.62 -5.05
N LEU A 211 12.75 -14.30 -5.02
CA LEU A 211 12.07 -13.51 -6.05
C LEU A 211 12.96 -13.28 -7.27
N THR A 212 12.37 -13.54 -8.43
CA THR A 212 12.87 -13.21 -9.75
C THR A 212 12.07 -12.04 -10.29
N PHE A 213 12.77 -10.98 -10.70
CA PHE A 213 12.17 -9.78 -11.25
C PHE A 213 12.19 -9.85 -12.77
N LEU A 214 11.14 -9.36 -13.41
CA LEU A 214 11.15 -9.13 -14.85
C LEU A 214 12.37 -8.25 -15.18
N PRO A 215 13.22 -8.65 -16.13
CA PRO A 215 14.46 -7.94 -16.41
C PRO A 215 14.15 -6.59 -17.04
N VAL A 216 14.16 -5.54 -16.22
CA VAL A 216 14.00 -4.15 -16.66
C VAL A 216 15.24 -3.38 -16.26
N LYS A 217 15.80 -2.62 -17.20
CA LYS A 217 16.94 -1.74 -16.92
C LYS A 217 16.57 -0.76 -15.82
N SER A 218 17.29 -0.80 -14.71
CA SER A 218 17.09 0.12 -13.58
C SER A 218 17.32 1.56 -14.05
N SER A 219 16.24 2.34 -14.11
CA SER A 219 16.28 3.76 -14.41
C SER A 219 16.86 4.56 -13.26
N PHE A 220 17.31 5.79 -13.55
CA PHE A 220 17.75 6.76 -12.55
C PHE A 220 16.75 6.91 -11.39
N VAL A 221 15.45 7.02 -11.72
CA VAL A 221 14.37 7.21 -10.74
C VAL A 221 14.21 6.00 -9.80
N GLN A 222 14.42 4.78 -10.31
CA GLN A 222 14.31 3.55 -9.53
C GLN A 222 15.48 3.35 -8.57
N LYS A 223 16.68 3.81 -8.95
CA LYS A 223 17.85 3.76 -8.04
C LYS A 223 17.62 4.59 -6.77
N ASN A 224 16.86 5.69 -6.90
CA ASN A 224 16.59 6.61 -5.79
C ASN A 224 15.28 6.31 -5.04
N ILE A 225 14.55 5.24 -5.36
CA ILE A 225 13.21 4.97 -4.79
C ILE A 225 13.22 4.80 -3.25
N LYS A 226 14.34 4.39 -2.67
CA LYS A 226 14.50 4.21 -1.21
C LYS A 226 14.87 5.50 -0.49
N LEU A 227 15.35 6.52 -1.20
CA LEU A 227 15.67 7.82 -0.61
C LEU A 227 14.36 8.55 -0.31
N ILE A 228 14.30 9.26 0.82
CA ILE A 228 13.16 10.12 1.15
C ILE A 228 13.06 11.26 0.14
N PHE A 229 14.20 11.89 -0.15
CA PHE A 229 14.33 12.93 -1.15
C PHE A 229 15.75 12.99 -1.71
N SER A 230 15.87 13.45 -2.94
CA SER A 230 17.14 13.62 -3.65
C SER A 230 16.99 14.64 -4.77
N ASP A 231 18.09 15.21 -5.23
CA ASP A 231 18.12 16.12 -6.35
C ASP A 231 19.40 15.91 -7.18
N THR A 232 19.34 16.23 -8.48
CA THR A 232 20.45 16.07 -9.42
C THR A 232 20.32 17.09 -10.55
N LEU A 233 21.41 17.79 -10.85
CA LEU A 233 21.50 18.66 -12.02
C LEU A 233 22.14 17.87 -13.17
N PHE A 234 21.37 17.65 -14.24
CA PHE A 234 21.85 17.09 -15.50
C PHE A 234 22.21 18.24 -16.44
N GLU A 235 23.46 18.70 -16.35
CA GLU A 235 23.96 19.87 -17.09
C GLU A 235 23.83 19.69 -18.61
N SER A 236 24.19 18.51 -19.12
CA SER A 236 24.12 18.17 -20.56
C SER A 236 22.70 18.29 -21.14
N ASP A 237 21.70 17.95 -20.34
CA ASP A 237 20.29 17.96 -20.76
C ASP A 237 19.55 19.23 -20.34
N SER A 238 20.24 20.13 -19.61
CA SER A 238 19.66 21.35 -19.05
C SER A 238 18.46 21.06 -18.14
N ILE A 239 18.55 20.01 -17.31
CA ILE A 239 17.49 19.54 -16.41
C ILE A 239 17.97 19.59 -14.96
N TYR A 240 17.27 20.31 -14.09
CA TYR A 240 17.35 20.10 -12.65
C TYR A 240 16.23 19.17 -12.18
N TYR A 241 16.60 18.00 -11.66
CA TYR A 241 15.67 16.94 -11.29
C TYR A 241 15.60 16.82 -9.78
N ILE A 242 14.42 17.02 -9.21
CA ILE A 242 14.14 16.85 -7.79
C ILE A 242 13.20 15.64 -7.65
N GLN A 243 13.60 14.66 -6.86
CA GLN A 243 12.79 13.50 -6.55
C GLN A 243 12.40 13.52 -5.06
N TYR A 244 11.11 13.70 -4.79
CA TYR A 244 10.55 13.84 -3.44
C TYR A 244 9.61 12.67 -3.15
N ASN A 245 10.15 11.57 -2.61
CA ASN A 245 9.46 10.28 -2.49
C ASN A 245 8.64 10.12 -1.20
N LYS A 246 8.85 10.91 -0.15
CA LYS A 246 8.09 10.78 1.10
C LYS A 246 8.06 12.09 1.88
N CYS A 247 6.90 12.44 2.44
CA CYS A 247 6.75 13.59 3.33
C CYS A 247 7.18 13.25 4.77
N SER A 248 8.49 13.06 4.95
CA SER A 248 9.12 12.74 6.24
C SER A 248 10.52 13.35 6.29
N SER A 249 11.02 13.66 7.47
CA SER A 249 12.34 14.28 7.64
C SER A 249 12.82 14.14 9.09
N ARG A 250 14.09 14.47 9.31
CA ARG A 250 14.64 14.57 10.67
C ARG A 250 13.87 15.58 11.51
N GLU A 251 13.60 16.76 10.96
CA GLU A 251 12.92 17.86 11.65
C GLU A 251 11.46 17.50 12.01
N LEU A 252 10.79 16.72 11.15
CA LEU A 252 9.45 16.21 11.45
C LEU A 252 9.47 15.20 12.59
N GLU A 253 10.42 14.25 12.58
CA GLU A 253 10.55 13.26 13.66
C GLU A 253 10.97 13.93 14.99
N GLU A 254 11.78 14.99 14.95
CA GLU A 254 12.12 15.80 16.13
C GLU A 254 10.89 16.52 16.69
N LYS A 255 10.07 17.15 15.83
CA LYS A 255 8.79 17.76 16.24
C LYS A 255 7.82 16.77 16.88
N LEU A 256 7.89 15.50 16.48
CA LEU A 256 7.08 14.41 17.06
C LEU A 256 7.70 13.82 18.35
N GLY A 257 8.82 14.34 18.84
CA GLY A 257 9.50 13.87 20.04
C GLY A 257 10.32 12.58 19.84
N ASN A 258 10.53 12.14 18.60
CA ASN A 258 11.19 10.87 18.26
C ASN A 258 12.70 11.05 17.99
N SER A 259 13.46 11.63 18.92
CA SER A 259 14.85 12.02 18.69
C SER A 259 15.78 10.88 18.24
N LYS A 260 15.53 9.63 18.67
CA LYS A 260 16.31 8.46 18.19
C LYS A 260 16.04 8.16 16.72
N LYS A 261 14.77 8.23 16.30
CA LYS A 261 14.34 7.98 14.92
C LYS A 261 14.79 9.10 14.01
N ALA A 262 14.73 10.35 14.47
CA ALA A 262 15.16 11.52 13.72
C ALA A 262 16.61 11.42 13.18
N LYS A 263 17.52 10.81 13.95
CA LYS A 263 18.92 10.57 13.53
C LYS A 263 19.06 9.66 12.30
N LEU A 264 18.03 8.87 11.99
CA LEU A 264 18.00 7.97 10.83
C LEU A 264 17.46 8.67 9.57
N TYR A 265 16.96 9.91 9.69
CA TYR A 265 16.31 10.63 8.61
C TYR A 265 17.21 11.77 8.08
N PRO A 266 17.19 12.06 6.78
CA PRO A 266 17.86 13.23 6.22
C PRO A 266 17.20 14.54 6.69
N SER A 267 17.98 15.63 6.72
CA SER A 267 17.44 16.99 6.99
C SER A 267 16.72 17.54 5.78
N PHE A 268 15.48 17.94 5.99
CA PHE A 268 14.70 18.65 4.98
C PHE A 268 15.20 20.08 4.80
N ASP A 269 15.60 20.76 5.86
CA ASP A 269 16.08 22.15 5.77
C ASP A 269 17.34 22.25 4.90
N SER A 270 18.27 21.30 5.07
CA SER A 270 19.47 21.19 4.23
C SER A 270 19.14 20.89 2.77
N PHE A 271 18.10 20.08 2.53
CA PHE A 271 17.62 19.75 1.19
C PHE A 271 16.96 20.96 0.51
N LYS A 272 16.05 21.64 1.22
CA LYS A 272 15.39 22.87 0.79
C LYS A 272 16.42 23.95 0.44
N ALA A 273 17.37 24.23 1.33
CA ALA A 273 18.42 25.21 1.09
C ALA A 273 19.23 24.89 -0.18
N ARG A 274 19.56 23.62 -0.41
CA ARG A 274 20.28 23.18 -1.62
C ARG A 274 19.46 23.38 -2.89
N ILE A 275 18.16 23.09 -2.87
CA ILE A 275 17.26 23.32 -4.00
C ILE A 275 17.21 24.80 -4.37
N LEU A 276 16.93 25.66 -3.39
CA LEU A 276 16.78 27.09 -3.61
C LEU A 276 18.08 27.71 -4.13
N LYS A 277 19.22 27.30 -3.55
CA LYS A 277 20.55 27.69 -4.04
C LYS A 277 20.77 27.27 -5.48
N THR A 278 20.46 26.02 -5.83
CA THR A 278 20.63 25.50 -7.19
C THR A 278 19.76 26.26 -8.19
N ILE A 279 18.49 26.52 -7.85
CA ILE A 279 17.58 27.32 -8.68
C ILE A 279 18.14 28.73 -8.90
N ASN A 280 18.76 29.34 -7.90
CA ASN A 280 19.31 30.70 -8.02
C ASN A 280 20.60 30.77 -8.83
N GLU A 281 21.55 29.87 -8.57
CA GLU A 281 22.93 30.00 -9.04
C GLU A 281 23.25 29.20 -10.31
N LYS A 282 22.48 28.15 -10.61
CA LYS A 282 22.77 27.25 -11.74
C LYS A 282 21.87 27.58 -12.94
N GLN A 283 22.36 27.21 -14.12
CA GLN A 283 21.67 27.40 -15.39
C GLN A 283 21.06 26.08 -15.85
N PHE A 284 19.76 26.08 -16.10
CA PHE A 284 19.00 24.97 -16.67
C PHE A 284 17.70 25.51 -17.26
N THR A 285 17.06 24.76 -18.16
CA THR A 285 15.81 25.17 -18.84
C THR A 285 14.61 24.36 -18.37
N LYS A 286 14.83 23.23 -17.69
CA LYS A 286 13.77 22.36 -17.18
C LYS A 286 13.97 22.08 -15.70
N LEU A 287 12.92 22.27 -14.92
CA LEU A 287 12.86 21.88 -13.51
C LEU A 287 11.86 20.75 -13.37
N VAL A 288 12.33 19.54 -13.07
CA VAL A 288 11.48 18.38 -12.85
C VAL A 288 11.26 18.18 -11.36
N PHE A 289 10.01 18.20 -10.90
CA PHE A 289 9.62 17.85 -9.55
C PHE A 289 8.85 16.53 -9.57
N ASP A 290 9.53 15.45 -9.21
CA ASP A 290 9.02 14.08 -9.27
C ASP A 290 8.51 13.63 -7.91
N VAL A 291 7.19 13.45 -7.82
CA VAL A 291 6.45 12.97 -6.64
C VAL A 291 5.76 11.64 -6.93
N ARG A 292 6.18 10.89 -7.96
CA ARG A 292 5.47 9.69 -8.44
C ARG A 292 5.37 8.55 -7.42
N PHE A 293 6.26 8.54 -6.44
CA PHE A 293 6.32 7.56 -5.36
C PHE A 293 5.87 8.11 -4.01
N ASN A 294 5.44 9.37 -3.96
CA ASN A 294 5.08 10.03 -2.72
C ASN A 294 3.68 9.65 -2.26
N GLY A 295 3.61 8.72 -1.30
CA GLY A 295 2.36 8.29 -0.66
C GLY A 295 1.85 9.22 0.45
N GLY A 296 2.44 10.41 0.61
CA GLY A 296 2.03 11.40 1.59
C GLY A 296 2.84 11.39 2.89
N GLY A 297 2.22 11.91 3.96
CA GLY A 297 2.83 12.25 5.25
C GLY A 297 2.48 13.69 5.64
N SER A 298 3.38 14.38 6.35
CA SER A 298 3.15 15.79 6.73
C SER A 298 3.35 16.74 5.53
N SER A 299 2.33 17.52 5.19
CA SER A 299 2.35 18.41 4.02
C SER A 299 3.23 19.65 4.18
N ILE A 300 3.41 20.12 5.41
CA ILE A 300 3.92 21.46 5.73
C ILE A 300 5.23 21.77 5.00
N GLN A 301 6.23 20.91 5.17
CA GLN A 301 7.56 21.09 4.59
C GLN A 301 7.55 21.11 3.05
N GLY A 302 6.74 20.24 2.43
CA GLY A 302 6.58 20.20 0.98
C GLY A 302 5.91 21.48 0.45
N SER A 303 4.88 21.97 1.14
CA SER A 303 4.17 23.20 0.79
C SER A 303 5.06 24.42 0.82
N GLU A 304 5.85 24.58 1.89
CA GLU A 304 6.80 25.69 2.02
C GLU A 304 7.84 25.70 0.89
N LEU A 305 8.39 24.52 0.56
CA LEU A 305 9.36 24.39 -0.52
C LEU A 305 8.77 24.82 -1.88
N ILE A 306 7.56 24.39 -2.23
CA ILE A 306 6.95 24.78 -3.51
C ILE A 306 6.63 26.26 -3.57
N GLU A 307 6.09 26.86 -2.50
CA GLU A 307 5.80 28.30 -2.52
C GLU A 307 7.08 29.12 -2.70
N GLU A 308 8.18 28.75 -2.06
CA GLU A 308 9.47 29.42 -2.28
C GLU A 308 10.01 29.20 -3.70
N MET A 309 9.96 27.98 -4.22
CA MET A 309 10.34 27.68 -5.60
C MET A 309 9.51 28.50 -6.60
N LYS A 310 8.20 28.62 -6.38
CA LYS A 310 7.28 29.39 -7.21
C LYS A 310 7.65 30.87 -7.25
N GLN A 311 8.02 31.48 -6.11
CA GLN A 311 8.48 32.87 -6.10
C GLN A 311 9.78 33.05 -6.88
N LEU A 312 10.75 32.14 -6.76
CA LEU A 312 12.00 32.20 -7.52
C LEU A 312 11.77 32.07 -9.03
N LEU A 313 10.86 31.17 -9.43
CA LEU A 313 10.58 30.89 -10.85
C LEU A 313 9.87 32.05 -11.55
N LYS A 314 9.13 32.91 -10.85
CA LYS A 314 8.52 34.13 -11.43
C LYS A 314 9.55 35.02 -12.15
N ASN A 315 10.76 35.09 -11.61
CA ASN A 315 11.84 35.90 -12.18
C ASN A 315 12.72 35.11 -13.17
N LYS A 316 12.34 33.86 -13.49
CA LYS A 316 13.10 32.95 -14.37
C LYS A 316 12.17 32.30 -15.41
N PRO A 317 11.52 33.07 -16.30
CA PRO A 317 10.50 32.56 -17.25
C PRO A 317 11.04 31.51 -18.23
N ASN A 318 12.36 31.44 -18.43
CA ASN A 318 13.02 30.46 -19.28
C ASN A 318 13.08 29.05 -18.65
N ILE A 319 12.82 28.92 -17.35
CA ILE A 319 12.76 27.62 -16.67
C ILE A 319 11.34 27.08 -16.79
N LYS A 320 11.20 25.94 -17.45
CA LYS A 320 9.93 25.21 -17.55
C LYS A 320 9.78 24.24 -16.37
N PRO A 321 8.83 24.46 -15.45
CA PRO A 321 8.51 23.49 -14.41
C PRO A 321 7.73 22.30 -15.00
N ILE A 322 8.08 21.09 -14.56
CA ILE A 322 7.45 19.83 -14.95
C ILE A 322 7.20 19.04 -13.67
N ILE A 323 5.96 18.64 -13.44
CA ILE A 323 5.59 17.81 -12.29
C ILE A 323 5.37 16.38 -12.79
N VAL A 324 5.98 15.40 -12.11
CA VAL A 324 5.76 13.98 -12.41
C VAL A 324 5.00 13.33 -11.27
N ILE A 325 3.83 12.79 -11.60
CA ILE A 325 2.97 12.03 -10.69
C ILE A 325 2.88 10.57 -11.11
N GLY A 326 2.49 9.70 -10.19
CA GLY A 326 2.39 8.26 -10.41
C GLY A 326 1.26 7.64 -9.60
N ARG A 327 1.05 6.34 -9.76
CA ARG A 327 -0.03 5.60 -9.08
C ARG A 327 0.05 5.60 -7.55
N LYS A 328 1.23 5.89 -7.00
CA LYS A 328 1.48 5.97 -5.55
C LYS A 328 1.42 7.40 -5.04
N THR A 329 1.25 8.39 -5.91
CA THR A 329 1.12 9.78 -5.55
C THR A 329 -0.19 9.97 -4.79
N PHE A 330 -0.08 10.12 -3.47
CA PHE A 330 -1.18 10.42 -2.57
C PHE A 330 -0.79 11.70 -1.84
N LEU A 331 -1.16 12.82 -2.46
CA LEU A 331 -0.68 14.13 -2.05
C LEU A 331 -1.63 14.72 -1.02
N PRO A 332 -1.11 15.33 0.05
CA PRO A 332 -1.87 16.36 0.73
C PRO A 332 -2.26 17.46 -0.26
N GLN A 333 -3.30 18.21 0.08
CA GLN A 333 -4.00 19.29 -0.66
C GLN A 333 -3.15 20.35 -1.39
N PHE A 334 -1.82 20.30 -1.36
CA PHE A 334 -0.90 21.39 -1.70
C PHE A 334 -0.53 21.54 -3.19
N LEU A 335 -0.91 20.58 -4.05
CA LEU A 335 -0.73 20.67 -5.51
C LEU A 335 -2.01 21.11 -6.24
N MET A 336 -3.08 21.40 -5.50
CA MET A 336 -4.24 22.18 -5.97
C MET A 336 -3.96 23.65 -5.68
#